data_AF-A0A960YZJ6-F1
#
_entry.id   AF-A0A960YZJ6-F1
#
_cell.length_a   1.000
_cell.length_b   1.000
_cell.length_c   1.000
_cell.angle_alpha   90.00
_cell.angle_beta   90.00
_cell.angle_gamma   90.00
#
_symmetry.space_group_name_H-M   'P 1'
#
loop_
_entity.id
_entity.type
_entity.pdbx_description
1 polymer ?
#
loop_
_entity_poly.entity_id
_entity_poly.type
_entity_poly.pdbx_seq_one_letter_code
_entity_poly.pdbx_strand_id
1 'polypeptide(L)'
;TIFTTNGSSTFSFGALTNAISSSAASVWTGLNSDWTSSTDHCTNWSISNASKAGIAGNGAATDGTVILDGSIDTKCNNLYYLICVEQ
;
A
#
# COMPACT_ATOMS: atom_id res chain seq x y z
N THR A 1 -7.11 -21.44 2.40
CA THR A 1 -8.44 -20.85 2.68
C THR A 1 -8.44 -19.45 2.11
N ILE A 2 -9.36 -19.14 1.20
CA ILE A 2 -9.52 -17.78 0.65
C ILE A 2 -10.27 -16.96 1.73
N PHE A 3 -9.84 -15.70 1.94
CA PHE A 3 -10.23 -14.82 3.05
C PHE A 3 -11.74 -14.82 3.39
N THR A 4 -12.09 -14.79 4.68
CA THR A 4 -13.47 -14.60 5.16
C THR A 4 -13.78 -13.12 5.33
N THR A 5 -14.93 -12.66 4.81
CA THR A 5 -15.43 -11.31 5.07
C THR A 5 -15.97 -11.20 6.50
N ASN A 6 -15.87 -10.02 7.11
CA ASN A 6 -16.51 -9.72 8.40
C ASN A 6 -17.99 -9.35 8.20
N GLY A 7 -18.68 -8.99 9.30
CA GLY A 7 -20.09 -8.58 9.29
C GLY A 7 -20.40 -7.33 8.44
N SER A 8 -19.38 -6.59 7.99
CA SER A 8 -19.48 -5.45 7.07
C SER A 8 -19.16 -5.82 5.62
N SER A 9 -19.05 -7.12 5.30
CA SER A 9 -18.64 -7.63 3.99
C SER A 9 -17.26 -7.15 3.53
N THR A 10 -16.42 -6.67 4.46
CA THR A 10 -15.02 -6.36 4.17
C THR A 10 -14.16 -7.57 4.49
N PHE A 11 -13.22 -7.89 3.61
CA PHE A 11 -12.24 -8.94 3.87
C PHE A 11 -11.43 -8.54 5.11
N SER A 12 -11.41 -9.40 6.14
CA SER A 12 -10.45 -9.24 7.23
C SER A 12 -9.11 -9.69 6.68
N PHE A 13 -8.24 -8.72 6.37
CA PHE A 13 -6.95 -9.01 5.78
C PHE A 13 -6.11 -9.84 6.75
N GLY A 14 -5.72 -11.04 6.30
CA GLY A 14 -4.74 -11.87 6.98
C GLY A 14 -3.33 -11.55 6.47
N ALA A 15 -2.57 -12.60 6.13
CA ALA A 15 -1.40 -12.46 5.27
C ALA A 15 -1.79 -12.75 3.82
N LEU A 16 -1.19 -12.05 2.86
CA LEU A 16 -1.23 -12.46 1.46
C LEU A 16 -0.63 -13.85 1.32
N THR A 17 -1.25 -14.69 0.50
CA THR A 17 -0.67 -16.00 0.18
C THR A 17 0.54 -15.90 -0.74
N ASN A 18 0.64 -14.80 -1.50
CA ASN A 18 1.74 -14.48 -2.40
C ASN A 18 2.09 -13.00 -2.32
N ALA A 19 3.37 -12.68 -2.50
CA ALA A 19 3.81 -11.30 -2.67
C ALA A 19 3.28 -10.70 -3.97
N ILE A 20 3.14 -9.37 -4.02
CA ILE A 20 2.72 -8.63 -5.21
C ILE A 20 3.85 -8.58 -6.25
N SER A 21 5.09 -8.55 -5.78
CA SER A 21 6.31 -8.57 -6.59
C SER A 21 7.28 -9.63 -6.06
N SER A 22 8.00 -10.28 -6.97
CA SER A 22 9.06 -11.24 -6.63
C SER A 22 10.34 -10.57 -6.12
N SER A 23 10.46 -9.25 -6.25
CA SER A 23 11.58 -8.44 -5.76
C SER A 23 11.08 -7.35 -4.82
N ALA A 24 11.94 -6.88 -3.91
CA ALA A 24 11.66 -5.73 -3.06
C ALA A 24 11.34 -4.50 -3.93
N ALA A 25 10.05 -4.22 -4.10
CA ALA A 25 9.53 -3.14 -4.91
C ALA A 25 8.71 -2.24 -4.00
N SER A 26 9.10 -0.98 -3.88
CA SER A 26 8.26 0.02 -3.21
C SER A 26 7.02 0.25 -4.07
N VAL A 27 5.85 0.12 -3.45
CA VAL A 27 4.55 0.28 -4.10
C VAL A 27 3.80 1.42 -3.42
N TRP A 28 3.31 2.38 -4.20
CA TRP A 28 2.43 3.42 -3.69
C TRP A 28 1.09 2.83 -3.30
N THR A 29 0.62 3.12 -2.09
CA THR A 29 -0.67 2.63 -1.58
C THR A 29 -1.57 3.79 -1.16
N GLY A 30 -1.03 4.80 -0.47
CA GLY A 30 -1.83 5.89 0.11
C GLY A 30 -2.83 5.42 1.16
N LEU A 31 -2.59 4.25 1.77
CA LEU A 31 -3.47 3.62 2.75
C LEU A 31 -2.81 3.54 4.12
N ASN A 32 -3.60 3.64 5.18
CA ASN A 32 -3.16 3.30 6.53
C ASN A 32 -3.06 1.77 6.69
N SER A 33 -2.48 1.30 7.79
CA SER A 33 -2.36 -0.14 8.09
C SER A 33 -3.73 -0.85 8.24
N ASP A 34 -4.81 -0.09 8.45
CA ASP A 34 -6.18 -0.58 8.52
C ASP A 34 -6.95 -0.48 7.19
N TRP A 35 -6.23 -0.23 6.08
CA TRP A 35 -6.78 -0.13 4.71
C TRP A 35 -7.70 1.05 4.46
N THR A 36 -7.79 1.98 5.41
CA THR A 36 -8.46 3.25 5.17
C THR A 36 -7.54 4.20 4.41
N SER A 37 -8.12 5.17 3.70
CA SER A 37 -7.34 6.21 3.04
C SER A 37 -6.49 6.97 4.05
N SER A 38 -5.18 7.06 3.79
CA SER A 38 -4.29 7.91 4.56
C SER A 38 -4.47 9.37 4.18
N THR A 39 -4.12 10.31 5.06
CA THR A 39 -3.95 11.72 4.68
C THR A 39 -2.69 11.93 3.82
N ASP A 40 -1.72 11.02 3.92
CA ASP A 40 -0.46 11.05 3.18
C ASP A 40 -0.60 10.25 1.87
N HIS A 41 -1.20 10.90 0.88
CA HIS A 41 -1.47 10.32 -0.44
C HIS A 41 -1.07 11.29 -1.57
N CYS A 42 0.04 12.03 -1.39
CA CYS A 42 0.54 12.98 -2.39
C CYS A 42 -0.54 13.94 -2.91
N THR A 43 -1.30 14.55 -1.98
CA THR A 43 -2.44 15.44 -2.27
C THR A 43 -3.39 14.82 -3.31
N ASN A 44 -3.91 13.63 -3.01
CA ASN A 44 -4.76 12.87 -3.91
C ASN A 44 -4.08 12.60 -5.27
N TRP A 45 -2.83 12.13 -5.22
CA TRP A 45 -2.03 11.75 -6.39
C TRP A 45 -1.85 12.88 -7.43
N SER A 46 -1.91 14.15 -7.00
CA SER A 46 -1.87 15.31 -7.89
C SER A 46 -0.52 16.04 -7.94
N ILE A 47 0.44 15.62 -7.12
CA ILE A 47 1.75 16.28 -6.99
C ILE A 47 2.91 15.29 -6.99
N SER A 48 4.08 15.80 -7.37
CA SER A 48 5.36 15.07 -7.37
C SER A 48 6.48 15.90 -6.75
N ASN A 49 6.27 16.39 -5.51
CA ASN A 49 7.26 17.21 -4.80
C ASN A 49 7.85 16.49 -3.59
N ALA A 50 9.11 16.82 -3.25
CA ALA A 50 9.84 16.21 -2.14
C ALA A 50 9.38 16.68 -0.74
N SER A 51 8.56 17.74 -0.67
CA SER A 51 8.10 18.35 0.59
C SER A 51 6.78 17.74 1.09
N LYS A 52 6.24 16.75 0.38
CA LYS A 52 5.00 16.06 0.70
C LYS A 52 5.26 14.56 0.73
N ALA A 53 4.49 13.89 1.59
CA ALA A 53 4.56 12.46 1.78
C ALA A 53 3.38 11.74 1.11
N GLY A 54 3.66 10.52 0.65
CA GLY A 54 2.67 9.49 0.38
C GLY A 54 2.77 8.36 1.41
N ILE A 55 2.01 7.29 1.21
CA ILE A 55 2.25 6.01 1.88
C ILE A 55 2.64 4.98 0.84
N ALA A 56 3.72 4.26 1.13
CA ALA A 56 4.20 3.15 0.33
C ALA A 56 4.35 1.89 1.17
N GLY A 57 4.20 0.75 0.52
CA GLY A 57 4.43 -0.57 1.08
C GLY A 57 5.53 -1.33 0.32
N ASN A 58 5.86 -2.49 0.84
CA ASN A 58 6.83 -3.41 0.26
C ASN A 58 6.10 -4.49 -0.55
N GLY A 59 6.19 -4.42 -1.87
CA GLY A 59 5.56 -5.38 -2.78
C GLY A 59 6.04 -6.82 -2.63
N ALA A 60 7.20 -7.05 -2.00
CA ALA A 60 7.70 -8.40 -1.69
C ALA A 60 7.14 -8.96 -0.37
N ALA A 61 6.49 -8.14 0.45
CA ALA A 61 5.92 -8.56 1.71
C ALA A 61 4.58 -9.27 1.51
N THR A 62 4.26 -10.14 2.45
CA THR A 62 2.97 -10.82 2.55
C THR A 62 2.20 -10.46 3.80
N ASP A 63 2.79 -9.71 4.73
CA ASP A 63 2.11 -9.16 5.91
C ASP A 63 1.65 -7.72 5.65
N GLY A 64 1.24 -7.01 6.71
CA GLY A 64 0.76 -5.62 6.61
C GLY A 64 1.77 -4.62 6.03
N THR A 65 3.07 -4.97 5.97
CA THR A 65 4.08 -4.10 5.35
C THR A 65 3.94 -3.98 3.84
N VAL A 66 3.14 -4.86 3.22
CA VAL A 66 2.74 -4.71 1.82
C VAL A 66 1.93 -3.42 1.58
N ILE A 67 1.29 -2.89 2.62
CA ILE A 67 0.49 -1.66 2.56
C ILE A 67 1.26 -0.45 3.06
N LEU A 68 1.93 -0.58 4.20
CA LEU A 68 2.67 0.49 4.83
C LEU A 68 3.95 -0.09 5.42
N ASP A 69 5.08 0.28 4.82
CA ASP A 69 6.41 -0.04 5.33
C ASP A 69 7.11 1.24 5.76
N GLY A 70 7.28 1.40 7.08
CA GLY A 70 7.90 2.59 7.69
C GLY A 70 9.38 2.78 7.36
N SER A 71 10.01 1.83 6.66
CA SER A 71 11.40 1.95 6.21
C SER A 71 11.55 2.59 4.81
N ILE A 72 10.45 2.76 4.06
CA ILE A 72 10.46 3.31 2.70
C ILE A 72 10.44 4.85 2.72
N ASP A 73 11.24 5.48 1.85
CA ASP A 73 11.22 6.94 1.68
C ASP A 73 9.92 7.41 1.00
N THR A 74 9.04 8.07 1.74
CA THR A 74 7.71 8.39 1.25
C THR A 74 7.57 9.73 0.55
N LYS A 75 8.67 10.39 0.16
CA LYS A 75 8.60 11.65 -0.60
C LYS A 75 7.89 11.45 -1.95
N CYS A 76 6.93 12.31 -2.26
CA CYS A 76 6.06 12.16 -3.45
C CYS A 76 6.76 12.28 -4.80
N ASN A 77 8.03 12.72 -4.84
CA ASN A 77 8.84 12.73 -6.05
C ASN A 77 9.60 11.41 -6.29
N ASN A 78 9.45 10.41 -5.41
CA ASN A 78 10.00 9.08 -5.61
C ASN A 78 9.21 8.30 -6.67
N LEU A 79 9.92 7.58 -7.52
CA LEU A 79 9.34 6.75 -8.57
C LEU A 79 9.10 5.34 -8.02
N TYR A 80 7.85 5.05 -7.65
CA TYR A 80 7.39 3.74 -7.17
C TYR A 80 6.30 3.18 -8.06
N TYR A 81 6.01 1.89 -7.90
CA TYR A 81 4.98 1.20 -8.67
C TYR A 81 3.58 1.55 -8.16
N LEU A 82 2.59 1.55 -9.05
CA LEU A 82 1.17 1.53 -8.71
C LEU A 82 0.59 0.16 -9.04
N ILE A 83 -0.26 -0.35 -8.16
CA ILE A 83 -0.89 -1.65 -8.32
C ILE A 83 -2.32 -1.42 -8.82
N CYS A 84 -2.70 -2.15 -9.86
CA CYS A 84 -4.08 -2.19 -10.33
C CYS A 84 -4.74 -3.47 -9.80
N VAL A 85 -5.98 -3.36 -9.35
CA VAL A 85 -6.80 -4.49 -8.88
C VAL A 85 -8.08 -4.56 -9.71
N GLU A 86 -8.60 -5.77 -9.89
CA GLU A 86 -9.91 -6.00 -10.50
C GLU A 86 -11.00 -5.63 -9.47
N GLN A 87 -12.02 -4.88 -9.90
CA GLN A 87 -13.19 -4.50 -9.08
C GLN A 87 -14.35 -5.48 -9.26
#